data_AF-A0A381L999-F1
#
_entry.id   AF-A0A381L999-F1
#
_cell.length_a   1.000
_cell.length_b   1.000
_cell.length_c   1.000
_cell.angle_alpha   90.00
_cell.angle_beta   90.00
_cell.angle_gamma   90.00
#
_symmetry.space_group_name_H-M   'P 1'
#
loop_
_entity.id
_entity.type
_entity.pdbx_description
1 polymer ?
#
loop_
_entity_poly.entity_id
_entity_poly.type
_entity_poly.pdbx_seq_one_letter_code
_entity_poly.pdbx_strand_id
1 'polypeptide(L)'
;MAKGARSSTRKANNVRLKTKVFGPTENARTERLSEKLQKLASLPKPTQDIIMTIDPETSDYLKEQLCEERKQDEVMEIDNLPFIAGKQHKSTGKNKVEKKRFKRKTSIVFPKYNREKTNSKKTKK
;
A
#
# COMPACT_ATOMS: atom_id res chain seq x y z
N MET A 1 -12.54 19.61 19.53
CA MET A 1 -12.84 18.62 18.46
C MET A 1 -11.65 17.69 18.26
N ALA A 2 -11.87 16.37 18.30
CA ALA A 2 -10.84 15.42 17.87
C ALA A 2 -10.51 15.63 16.39
N LYS A 3 -9.26 15.38 16.00
CA LYS A 3 -8.87 15.41 14.57
C LYS A 3 -9.51 14.19 13.87
N GLY A 4 -10.08 14.41 12.69
CA GLY A 4 -10.63 13.31 11.88
C GLY A 4 -9.55 12.34 11.36
N ALA A 5 -9.97 11.14 10.94
CA ALA A 5 -9.06 10.11 10.42
C ALA A 5 -8.19 10.59 9.23
N ARG A 6 -8.73 11.52 8.42
CA ARG A 6 -8.04 12.05 7.23
C ARG A 6 -7.07 13.20 7.54
N SER A 7 -6.99 13.63 8.80
CA SER A 7 -6.13 14.75 9.22
C SER A 7 -4.67 14.47 8.88
N SER A 8 -3.98 15.45 8.30
CA SER A 8 -2.58 15.34 7.86
C SER A 8 -1.64 14.98 9.01
N THR A 9 -1.89 15.50 10.20
CA THR A 9 -1.09 15.22 11.41
C THR A 9 -1.19 13.75 11.82
N ARG A 10 -2.41 13.20 11.87
CA ARG A 10 -2.64 11.78 12.16
C ARG A 10 -1.97 10.89 11.12
N LYS A 11 -2.12 11.20 9.82
CA LYS A 11 -1.47 10.43 8.75
C LYS A 11 0.05 10.43 8.87
N ALA A 12 0.67 11.60 9.08
CA ALA A 12 2.12 11.71 9.20
C ALA A 12 2.67 10.91 10.39
N ASN A 13 1.96 10.92 11.53
CA ASN A 13 2.35 10.13 12.69
C ASN A 13 2.20 8.62 12.45
N ASN A 14 1.09 8.18 11.85
CA ASN A 14 0.89 6.77 11.54
C ASN A 14 1.93 6.23 10.55
N VAL A 15 2.33 7.02 9.56
CA VAL A 15 3.44 6.66 8.65
C VAL A 15 4.74 6.46 9.43
N ARG A 16 5.07 7.35 10.37
CA ARG A 16 6.27 7.23 11.22
C ARG A 16 6.22 5.98 12.12
N LEU A 17 5.05 5.65 12.67
CA LEU A 17 4.88 4.44 13.46
C LEU A 17 5.03 3.19 12.60
N LYS A 18 4.46 3.20 11.38
CA LYS A 18 4.61 2.10 10.43
C LYS A 18 6.07 1.87 10.06
N THR A 19 6.85 2.91 9.78
CA THR A 19 8.25 2.74 9.38
C THR A 19 9.14 2.28 10.52
N LYS A 20 8.92 2.78 11.75
CA LYS A 20 9.81 2.52 12.88
C LYS A 20 9.45 1.28 13.68
N VAL A 21 8.16 1.06 13.92
CA VAL A 21 7.68 0.05 14.86
C VAL A 21 7.11 -1.13 14.09
N PHE A 22 6.06 -0.90 13.30
CA PHE A 22 5.29 -2.00 12.72
C PHE A 22 6.01 -2.70 11.55
N GLY A 23 6.69 -1.94 10.69
CA GLY A 23 7.40 -2.48 9.52
C GLY A 23 8.47 -3.52 9.89
N PRO A 24 9.44 -3.19 10.77
CA PRO A 24 10.46 -4.14 11.20
C PRO A 24 9.86 -5.39 11.88
N THR A 25 8.82 -5.21 12.70
CA THR A 25 8.18 -6.34 13.38
C THR A 25 7.43 -7.28 12.44
N GLU A 26 6.75 -6.72 11.44
CA GLU A 26 6.05 -7.49 10.40
C GLU A 26 7.06 -8.26 9.55
N ASN A 27 8.14 -7.60 9.12
CA ASN A 27 9.21 -8.23 8.33
C ASN A 27 9.83 -9.42 9.08
N ALA A 28 10.22 -9.26 10.35
CA ALA A 28 10.76 -10.35 11.16
C ALA A 28 9.77 -11.52 11.32
N ARG A 29 8.46 -11.24 11.39
CA ARG A 29 7.43 -12.28 11.42
C ARG A 29 7.34 -13.00 10.08
N THR A 30 7.40 -12.29 8.96
CA THR A 30 7.36 -12.89 7.62
C THR A 30 8.60 -13.76 7.35
N GLU A 31 9.78 -13.32 7.79
CA GLU A 31 11.02 -14.09 7.69
C GLU A 31 10.90 -15.42 8.44
N ARG A 32 10.47 -15.39 9.70
CA ARG A 32 10.26 -16.62 10.50
C ARG A 32 9.26 -17.59 9.88
N LEU A 33 8.15 -17.07 9.34
CA LEU A 33 7.16 -17.91 8.67
C LEU A 33 7.73 -18.50 7.38
N SER A 34 8.48 -17.72 6.60
CA SER A 34 9.11 -18.21 5.37
C SER A 34 10.13 -19.32 5.65
N GLU A 35 10.94 -19.19 6.70
CA GLU A 35 11.86 -20.24 7.15
C GLU A 35 11.12 -21.51 7.55
N LYS A 36 10.00 -21.38 8.28
CA LYS A 36 9.19 -22.54 8.68
C LYS A 36 8.62 -23.25 7.45
N LEU A 37 8.14 -22.51 6.46
CA LEU A 37 7.60 -23.07 5.23
C LEU A 37 8.69 -23.74 4.38
N GLN A 38 9.87 -23.14 4.29
CA GLN A 38 11.01 -23.77 3.60
C GLN A 38 11.44 -25.06 4.29
N LYS A 39 11.52 -25.07 5.63
CA LYS A 39 11.80 -26.29 6.41
C LYS A 39 10.78 -27.39 6.11
N LEU A 40 9.49 -27.07 6.08
CA LEU A 40 8.44 -28.03 5.74
C LEU A 40 8.54 -28.54 4.29
N ALA A 41 8.83 -27.66 3.33
CA ALA A 41 9.00 -28.04 1.93
C ALA A 41 10.24 -28.91 1.69
N SER A 42 11.26 -28.78 2.54
CA SER A 42 12.49 -29.58 2.49
C SER A 42 12.29 -31.00 3.02
N LEU A 43 11.22 -31.24 3.79
CA LEU A 43 10.91 -32.57 4.27
C LEU A 43 10.56 -33.46 3.07
N PRO A 44 11.04 -34.72 3.04
CA PRO A 44 10.63 -35.65 2.01
C PRO A 44 9.11 -35.77 2.02
N LYS A 45 8.51 -35.86 0.83
CA LYS A 45 7.07 -36.09 0.71
C LYS A 45 6.74 -37.33 1.55
N PRO A 46 5.79 -37.25 2.50
CA PRO A 46 5.42 -38.42 3.28
C PRO A 46 4.99 -39.51 2.29
N THR A 47 5.60 -40.69 2.38
CA THR A 47 5.16 -41.85 1.63
C THR A 47 3.73 -42.14 2.05
N GLN A 48 2.80 -42.14 1.08
CA GLN A 48 1.40 -42.48 1.31
C GLN A 48 1.27 -44.00 1.49
N ASP A 49 1.90 -44.55 2.52
CA ASP A 49 1.74 -45.94 2.93
C ASP A 49 0.84 -46.02 4.15
N ILE A 50 -0.31 -45.32 4.12
CA ILE A 50 -1.38 -45.51 5.10
C ILE A 50 -2.69 -45.46 4.33
N ILE A 51 -3.17 -46.66 3.99
CA ILE A 51 -4.59 -46.95 3.81
C ILE A 51 -5.29 -46.38 5.06
N MET A 52 -5.91 -45.21 4.92
CA MET A 52 -6.69 -44.60 5.99
C MET A 52 -7.97 -45.42 6.19
N THR A 53 -7.92 -46.44 7.04
CA THR A 53 -9.11 -46.86 7.80
C THR A 53 -9.43 -45.73 8.77
N ILE A 54 -10.28 -44.80 8.33
CA ILE A 54 -10.92 -43.80 9.17
C ILE A 54 -11.99 -44.54 9.96
N ASP A 55 -11.78 -44.65 11.26
CA ASP A 55 -12.82 -45.02 12.21
C ASP A 55 -13.84 -43.86 12.25
N PRO A 56 -15.13 -44.08 11.92
CA PRO A 56 -16.09 -43.02 11.62
C PRO A 56 -16.40 -42.07 12.80
N GLU A 57 -16.05 -42.41 14.03
CA GLU A 57 -16.41 -41.60 15.20
C GLU A 57 -15.55 -40.34 15.40
N THR A 58 -14.35 -40.29 14.81
CA THR A 58 -13.43 -39.13 14.98
C THR A 58 -13.48 -38.12 13.83
N SER A 59 -14.05 -38.50 12.68
CA SER A 59 -14.13 -37.60 11.52
C SER A 59 -15.22 -36.54 11.65
N ASP A 60 -16.29 -36.82 12.39
CA ASP A 60 -17.46 -35.94 12.44
C ASP A 60 -17.17 -34.67 13.26
N TYR A 61 -16.44 -34.79 14.37
CA TYR A 61 -16.00 -33.64 15.18
C TYR A 61 -15.05 -32.68 14.43
N LEU A 62 -14.16 -33.20 13.59
CA LEU A 62 -13.24 -32.36 12.79
C LEU A 62 -13.93 -31.76 11.56
N LYS A 63 -14.94 -32.44 11.01
CA LYS A 63 -15.68 -31.98 9.83
C LYS A 63 -16.71 -30.91 10.18
N GLU A 64 -17.30 -30.95 11.37
CA GLU A 64 -18.19 -29.91 11.89
C GLU A 64 -17.44 -28.60 12.16
N GLN A 65 -16.29 -28.65 12.85
CA GLN A 65 -15.45 -27.46 13.08
C GLN A 65 -14.96 -26.81 11.78
N LEU A 66 -14.61 -27.61 10.78
CA LEU A 66 -14.13 -27.12 9.49
C LEU A 66 -15.29 -26.64 8.57
N CYS A 67 -16.53 -27.11 8.79
CA CYS A 67 -17.71 -26.69 8.05
C CYS A 67 -18.30 -25.37 8.58
N GLU A 68 -18.20 -25.11 9.89
CA GLU A 68 -18.58 -23.83 10.48
C GLU A 68 -17.66 -22.68 10.06
N GLU A 69 -16.36 -22.94 9.87
CA GLU A 69 -15.41 -21.96 9.33
C GLU A 69 -15.67 -21.69 7.82
N ARG A 70 -15.95 -22.72 7.01
CA ARG A 70 -16.20 -22.53 5.56
C ARG A 70 -17.48 -21.77 5.23
N LYS A 71 -18.53 -21.88 6.07
CA LYS A 71 -19.79 -21.14 5.84
C LYS A 71 -19.65 -19.62 6.01
N GLN A 72 -18.59 -19.14 6.67
CA GLN A 72 -18.32 -17.71 6.80
C GLN A 72 -17.52 -17.15 5.61
N ASP A 73 -16.82 -18.01 4.87
CA ASP A 73 -15.96 -17.62 3.74
C ASP A 73 -16.69 -17.59 2.38
N GLU A 74 -17.88 -18.18 2.27
CA GLU A 74 -18.65 -18.28 1.01
C GLU A 74 -19.55 -17.06 0.72
N VAL A 75 -19.52 -15.98 1.52
CA VAL A 75 -20.48 -14.86 1.38
C VAL A 75 -19.95 -13.65 0.58
N MET A 76 -18.74 -13.66 0.01
CA MET A 76 -18.30 -12.53 -0.81
C MET A 76 -17.63 -12.94 -2.12
N GLU A 77 -18.45 -13.49 -3.04
CA GLU A 77 -18.24 -13.31 -4.48
C GLU A 77 -18.56 -11.86 -4.90
N ILE A 78 -17.97 -11.41 -6.01
CA ILE A 78 -18.20 -10.16 -6.77
C ILE A 78 -17.32 -8.99 -6.27
N ASP A 79 -16.27 -8.54 -6.98
CA ASP A 79 -16.31 -7.93 -8.31
C ASP A 79 -14.95 -8.09 -9.05
N ASN A 80 -14.92 -8.94 -10.08
CA ASN A 80 -13.95 -8.80 -11.17
C ASN A 80 -14.43 -7.68 -12.11
N LEU A 81 -14.36 -6.43 -11.66
CA LEU A 81 -14.48 -5.28 -12.57
C LEU A 81 -13.17 -5.17 -13.36
N PRO A 82 -13.22 -4.99 -14.69
CA PRO A 82 -12.02 -4.84 -15.49
C PRO A 82 -11.21 -3.66 -14.94
N PHE A 83 -9.93 -3.93 -14.64
CA PHE A 83 -8.93 -2.94 -14.29
C PHE A 83 -8.98 -1.82 -15.33
N ILE A 84 -9.72 -0.75 -15.04
CA ILE A 84 -9.61 0.51 -15.76
C ILE A 84 -8.18 0.92 -15.49
N ALA A 85 -7.33 0.78 -16.50
CA ALA A 85 -5.99 1.33 -16.54
C ALA A 85 -6.10 2.85 -16.36
N GLY A 86 -6.19 3.26 -15.10
CA GLY A 86 -6.15 4.63 -14.66
C GLY A 86 -4.79 5.15 -15.05
N LYS A 87 -4.74 5.90 -16.15
CA LYS A 87 -3.61 6.70 -16.58
C LYS A 87 -3.04 7.37 -15.33
N GLN A 88 -1.83 6.97 -14.96
CA GLN A 88 -1.07 7.58 -13.87
C GLN A 88 -1.14 9.10 -14.04
N HIS A 89 -1.84 9.79 -13.14
CA HIS A 89 -1.82 11.24 -13.13
C HIS A 89 -0.39 11.64 -12.76
N LYS A 90 0.41 12.01 -13.76
CA LYS A 90 1.72 12.62 -13.54
C LYS A 90 1.48 13.77 -12.57
N SER A 91 1.96 13.65 -11.33
CA SER A 91 1.95 14.76 -10.37
C SER A 91 2.95 15.78 -10.88
N THR A 92 2.57 16.56 -11.89
CA THR A 92 3.28 17.77 -12.26
C THR A 92 3.11 18.70 -11.07
N GLY A 93 4.15 18.74 -10.23
CA GLY A 93 4.20 19.54 -9.03
C GLY A 93 4.07 21.01 -9.37
N LYS A 94 2.83 21.49 -9.52
CA LYS A 94 2.50 22.90 -9.74
C LYS A 94 2.14 23.60 -8.43
N ASN A 95 2.06 22.86 -7.32
CA ASN A 95 1.71 23.38 -5.99
C ASN A 95 2.82 23.14 -4.95
N LYS A 96 4.09 23.06 -5.38
CA LYS A 96 5.20 23.16 -4.43
C LYS A 96 5.36 24.64 -4.10
N VAL A 97 5.07 25.02 -2.85
CA VAL A 97 5.32 26.38 -2.36
C VAL A 97 6.84 26.55 -2.27
N GLU A 98 7.45 26.97 -3.37
CA GLU A 98 8.82 27.43 -3.39
C GLU A 98 8.83 28.85 -2.82
N LYS A 99 9.43 29.04 -1.64
CA LYS A 99 9.71 30.37 -1.11
C LYS A 99 10.69 31.04 -2.07
N LYS A 100 10.18 31.77 -3.06
CA LYS A 100 10.98 32.61 -3.95
C LYS A 100 11.72 33.62 -3.07
N ARG A 101 13.02 33.41 -2.87
CA ARG A 101 13.92 34.42 -2.30
C ARG A 101 14.08 35.52 -3.35
N PHE A 102 13.06 36.35 -3.51
CA PHE A 102 13.16 37.54 -4.35
C PHE A 102 14.15 38.47 -3.64
N LYS A 103 15.40 38.49 -4.11
CA LYS A 103 16.40 39.43 -3.63
C LYS A 103 15.83 40.82 -3.89
N ARG A 104 15.40 41.53 -2.85
CA ARG A 104 14.97 42.92 -2.95
C ARG A 104 16.18 43.70 -3.45
N LYS A 105 16.16 44.16 -4.69
CA LYS A 105 17.17 45.09 -5.19
C LYS A 105 16.93 46.41 -4.47
N THR A 106 17.88 46.85 -3.64
CA THR A 106 17.84 48.12 -2.89
C THR A 106 18.14 49.30 -3.82
N SER A 107 17.47 49.39 -4.96
CA SER A 107 17.58 50.55 -5.85
C SER A 107 16.42 51.49 -5.58
N ILE A 108 16.74 52.74 -5.19
CA ILE A 108 15.79 53.85 -4.99
C ILE A 108 15.23 54.37 -6.33
N VAL A 109 15.73 53.86 -7.46
CA VAL A 109 15.23 54.20 -8.80
C VAL A 109 13.96 53.41 -9.11
N PHE A 110 12.96 54.08 -9.69
CA PHE A 110 11.71 53.45 -10.10
C PHE A 110 11.95 52.19 -10.94
N PRO A 111 11.19 51.11 -10.68
CA PRO A 111 11.30 49.89 -11.48
C PRO A 111 10.99 50.20 -12.94
N LYS A 112 12.01 50.09 -13.81
CA LYS A 112 11.81 50.18 -15.25
C LYS A 112 10.99 48.96 -15.69
N TYR A 113 9.77 49.19 -16.15
CA TYR A 113 8.95 48.15 -16.76
C TYR A 113 9.57 47.79 -18.13
N ASN A 114 10.24 46.65 -18.20
CA ASN A 114 10.62 46.07 -19.50
C ASN A 114 9.33 45.72 -20.25
N ARG A 115 9.00 46.51 -21.28
CA ARG A 115 7.81 46.33 -22.15
C ARG A 115 7.94 45.15 -23.11
N GLU A 116 8.52 44.03 -22.69
CA GLU A 116 8.59 42.84 -23.53
C GLU A 116 8.36 41.58 -22.70
N LYS A 117 7.09 41.27 -22.50
CA LYS A 117 6.65 39.87 -22.38
C LYS A 117 5.88 39.54 -23.65
N THR A 118 6.60 39.36 -24.75
CA THR A 118 6.02 38.67 -25.90
C THR A 118 5.83 37.22 -25.50
N ASN A 119 4.56 36.82 -25.39
CA ASN A 119 4.17 35.44 -25.21
C ASN A 119 4.69 34.64 -26.41
N SER A 120 5.81 33.94 -26.27
CA SER A 120 6.27 32.99 -27.27
C SER A 120 5.32 31.79 -27.28
N LYS A 121 4.23 31.91 -28.06
CA LYS A 121 3.42 30.77 -28.48
C LYS A 121 4.33 29.84 -29.28
N LYS A 122 4.57 28.64 -28.75
CA LYS A 122 5.20 27.54 -29.48
C LYS A 122 4.34 27.20 -30.69
N THR A 123 4.84 27.42 -31.90
CA THR A 123 4.32 26.77 -33.10
C THR A 123 5.24 25.63 -33.47
N LYS A 124 4.69 24.41 -33.44
CA LYS A 124 5.27 23.23 -34.07
C LYS A 124 5.22 23.42 -35.59
N LYS A 125 6.34 23.17 -36.27
CA LYS A 125 6.40 22.49 -37.56
C LYS A 125 7.78 21.87 -37.68
#